data_AF-A0A444Z7Q1-F1
#
_entry.id   AF-A0A444Z7Q1-F1
#
_cell.length_a   1.000
_cell.length_b   1.000
_cell.length_c   1.000
_cell.angle_alpha   90.00
_cell.angle_beta   90.00
_cell.angle_gamma   90.00
#
_symmetry.space_group_name_H-M   'P 1'
#
loop_
_entity.id
_entity.type
_entity.pdbx_description
1 polymer ?
#
loop_
_entity_poly.entity_id
_entity_poly.type
_entity_poly.pdbx_seq_one_letter_code
_entity_poly.pdbx_strand_id
1 'polypeptide(L)'
;MRARLMEQDFIDKEEQQRVEPQTTKRDRVRRITWKPPPLNWVKINVDAAYNKSNGSGAISAAVRDHRGKLIIGSAVRIKASSALAAEAMAVRNALIISKNMQMERVIIETDSLTLTQTVKSKGNIGEIQPILQDINLLMENSDNCGMTWDLDGVWNRQRQLR
;
A
#
# COMPACT_ATOMS: atom_id res chain seq x y z
N MET A 1 -42.26 7.81 -19.54
CA MET A 1 -42.98 6.93 -18.59
C MET A 1 -42.24 5.58 -18.43
N ARG A 2 -40.94 5.60 -18.09
CA ARG A 2 -40.08 4.39 -17.89
C ARG A 2 -39.04 4.50 -16.77
N ALA A 3 -38.74 5.70 -16.26
CA ALA A 3 -37.80 5.88 -15.14
C ALA A 3 -38.38 5.45 -13.78
N ARG A 4 -39.70 5.62 -13.56
CA ARG A 4 -40.36 5.30 -12.28
C ARG A 4 -40.49 3.80 -11.97
N LEU A 5 -40.48 2.96 -13.01
CA LEU A 5 -40.58 1.50 -12.87
C LEU A 5 -39.25 0.88 -12.42
N MET A 6 -38.11 1.44 -12.86
CA MET A 6 -36.80 0.96 -12.39
C MET A 6 -36.58 1.30 -10.91
N GLU A 7 -36.97 2.48 -10.44
CA GLU A 7 -36.81 2.85 -9.01
C GLU A 7 -37.59 1.92 -8.08
N GLN A 8 -38.77 1.45 -8.49
CA GLN A 8 -39.57 0.49 -7.71
C GLN A 8 -38.93 -0.91 -7.70
N ASP A 9 -38.41 -1.37 -8.83
CA ASP A 9 -37.67 -2.64 -8.90
C ASP A 9 -36.37 -2.63 -8.05
N PHE A 10 -35.76 -1.46 -7.83
CA PHE A 10 -34.59 -1.29 -6.96
C PHE A 10 -34.96 -1.32 -5.46
N ILE A 11 -36.07 -0.68 -5.08
CA ILE A 11 -36.52 -0.62 -3.68
C ILE A 11 -37.08 -1.98 -3.21
N ASP A 12 -37.84 -2.68 -4.05
CA ASP A 12 -38.41 -4.00 -3.71
C ASP A 12 -37.32 -5.09 -3.56
N LYS A 13 -36.22 -4.96 -4.30
CA LYS A 13 -35.04 -5.83 -4.14
C LYS A 13 -34.28 -5.57 -2.83
N GLU A 14 -34.23 -4.33 -2.35
CA GLU A 14 -33.63 -4.00 -1.06
C GLU A 14 -34.48 -4.49 0.11
N GLU A 15 -35.81 -4.48 -0.02
CA GLU A 15 -36.72 -4.99 1.02
C GLU A 15 -36.69 -6.52 1.14
N GLN A 16 -36.59 -7.25 0.03
CA GLN A 16 -36.48 -8.72 0.03
C GLN A 16 -35.12 -9.24 0.52
N GLN A 17 -34.10 -8.39 0.67
CA GLN A 17 -32.77 -8.78 1.15
C GLN A 17 -32.53 -8.45 2.63
N ARG A 18 -33.54 -7.98 3.37
CA ARG A 18 -33.49 -7.92 4.84
C ARG A 18 -33.64 -9.30 5.45
N VAL A 19 -32.51 -10.01 5.56
CA VAL A 19 -32.39 -11.24 6.32
C VAL A 19 -32.50 -10.92 7.83
N GLU A 20 -33.45 -11.54 8.51
CA GLU A 20 -33.61 -11.49 9.98
C GLU A 20 -32.33 -11.95 10.71
N PRO A 21 -32.02 -11.41 11.90
CA PRO A 21 -30.78 -11.72 12.61
C PRO A 21 -30.79 -13.16 13.17
N GLN A 22 -30.27 -14.10 12.39
CA GLN A 22 -29.90 -15.43 12.86
C GLN A 22 -28.66 -15.32 13.75
N THR A 23 -28.81 -15.70 15.02
CA THR A 23 -27.76 -15.70 16.05
C THR A 23 -26.67 -16.70 15.72
N THR A 24 -25.68 -16.29 14.92
CA THR A 24 -24.40 -16.97 14.81
C THR A 24 -23.38 -16.25 15.70
N LYS A 25 -22.54 -17.03 16.39
CA LYS A 25 -21.55 -16.54 17.34
C LYS A 25 -20.81 -15.35 16.72
N ARG A 26 -20.83 -14.21 17.41
CA ARG A 26 -20.10 -13.00 17.03
C ARG A 26 -18.60 -13.33 17.01
N ASP A 27 -18.09 -13.79 15.88
CA ASP A 27 -16.69 -13.59 15.56
C ASP A 27 -16.47 -12.09 15.64
N ARG A 28 -15.72 -11.67 16.68
CA ARG A 28 -15.32 -10.28 16.83
C ARG A 28 -14.54 -9.95 15.57
N VAL A 29 -15.17 -9.26 14.63
CA VAL A 29 -14.47 -8.65 13.49
C VAL A 29 -13.41 -7.75 14.10
N ARG A 30 -12.17 -8.25 14.18
CA ARG A 30 -11.05 -7.48 14.68
C ARG A 30 -10.88 -6.35 13.68
N ARG A 31 -11.23 -5.12 14.08
CA ARG A 31 -10.90 -3.95 13.26
C ARG A 31 -9.38 -3.89 13.18
N ILE A 32 -8.85 -4.26 12.03
CA ILE A 32 -7.43 -4.16 11.76
C ILE A 32 -7.15 -2.68 11.56
N THR A 33 -6.44 -2.11 12.53
CA THR A 33 -6.03 -0.71 12.61
C THR A 33 -4.53 -0.64 12.37
N TRP A 34 -4.10 0.38 11.63
CA TRP A 34 -2.70 0.59 11.34
C TRP A 34 -1.95 0.77 12.65
N LYS A 35 -0.80 0.12 12.79
CA LYS A 35 0.03 0.20 13.98
C LYS A 35 1.32 0.96 13.68
N PRO A 36 1.74 1.89 14.56
CA PRO A 36 3.04 2.50 14.45
C PRO A 36 4.16 1.44 14.59
N PRO A 37 5.36 1.74 14.07
CA PRO A 37 6.51 0.84 14.24
C PRO A 37 6.98 0.79 15.71
N PRO A 38 7.82 -0.20 16.07
CA PRO A 38 8.45 -0.26 17.39
C PRO A 38 9.28 0.99 17.71
N LEU A 39 9.62 1.18 18.99
CA LEU A 39 10.53 2.25 19.42
C LEU A 39 11.86 2.18 18.66
N ASN A 40 12.39 3.34 18.25
CA ASN A 40 13.60 3.51 17.43
C ASN A 40 13.50 2.97 15.99
N TRP A 41 12.32 2.56 15.54
CA TRP A 41 12.05 2.24 14.14
C TRP A 41 11.24 3.33 13.47
N VAL A 42 11.45 3.46 12.16
CA VAL A 42 10.66 4.29 11.27
C VAL A 42 9.88 3.37 10.32
N LYS A 43 8.66 3.77 9.99
CA LYS A 43 7.81 3.08 9.02
C LYS A 43 7.57 3.96 7.81
N ILE A 44 7.82 3.45 6.62
CA ILE A 44 7.60 4.14 5.36
C ILE A 44 6.48 3.45 4.60
N ASN A 45 5.33 4.08 4.54
CA ASN A 45 4.22 3.63 3.68
C ASN A 45 4.43 4.18 2.28
N VAL A 46 4.43 3.31 1.27
CA VAL A 46 4.52 3.69 -0.14
C VAL A 46 3.20 3.39 -0.86
N ASP A 47 2.91 4.20 -1.87
CA ASP A 47 1.75 4.04 -2.77
C ASP A 47 2.14 4.51 -4.16
N ALA A 48 1.60 3.87 -5.20
CA ALA A 48 1.77 4.29 -6.57
C ALA A 48 0.44 4.35 -7.35
N ALA A 49 0.32 5.37 -8.20
CA ALA A 49 -0.74 5.48 -9.19
C ALA A 49 -0.13 5.32 -10.59
N TYR A 50 -0.83 4.58 -11.45
CA TYR A 50 -0.41 4.34 -12.83
C TYR A 50 -1.56 4.51 -13.81
N ASN A 51 -1.30 5.26 -14.89
CA ASN A 51 -2.20 5.44 -16.01
C ASN A 51 -1.67 4.72 -17.25
N LYS A 52 -2.32 3.60 -17.60
CA LYS A 52 -1.97 2.76 -18.73
C LYS A 52 -2.09 3.46 -20.09
N SER A 53 -2.95 4.47 -20.24
CA SER A 53 -3.19 5.09 -21.56
C SER A 53 -2.00 5.91 -22.07
N ASN A 54 -1.20 6.47 -21.16
CA ASN A 54 -0.10 7.37 -21.50
C ASN A 54 1.21 7.08 -20.74
N GLY A 55 1.26 5.96 -20.00
CA GLY A 55 2.41 5.52 -19.21
C GLY A 55 2.79 6.46 -18.07
N SER A 56 1.92 7.43 -17.71
CA SER A 56 2.19 8.33 -16.59
C SER A 56 1.84 7.67 -15.26
N GLY A 57 2.55 8.09 -14.22
CA GLY A 57 2.23 7.66 -12.86
C GLY A 57 2.69 8.67 -11.83
N ALA A 58 2.39 8.37 -10.58
CA ALA A 58 2.90 9.08 -9.43
C ALA A 58 3.24 8.05 -8.35
N ILE A 59 4.32 8.32 -7.61
CA ILE A 59 4.69 7.53 -6.44
C ILE A 59 4.67 8.44 -5.23
N SER A 60 4.38 7.88 -4.06
CA SER A 60 4.43 8.60 -2.80
C SER A 60 5.03 7.77 -1.69
N ALA A 61 5.60 8.46 -0.69
CA ALA A 61 6.11 7.85 0.52
C ALA A 61 5.72 8.70 1.73
N ALA A 62 5.15 8.06 2.76
CA ALA A 62 4.83 8.67 4.04
C ALA A 62 5.67 8.01 5.13
N VAL A 63 6.63 8.76 5.66
CA VAL A 63 7.58 8.31 6.68
C VAL A 63 7.04 8.69 8.06
N ARG A 64 6.89 7.71 8.95
CA ARG A 64 6.34 7.89 10.29
C ARG A 64 7.26 7.35 11.38
N ASP A 65 7.34 8.08 12.49
CA ASP A 65 8.06 7.63 13.68
C ASP A 65 7.27 6.57 14.48
N HIS A 66 7.87 6.09 15.58
CA HIS A 66 7.27 5.12 16.51
C HIS A 66 6.00 5.62 17.23
N ARG A 67 5.70 6.92 17.17
CA ARG A 67 4.45 7.50 17.70
C ARG A 67 3.39 7.62 16.60
N GLY A 68 3.71 7.22 15.38
CA GLY A 68 2.86 7.34 14.20
C GLY A 68 2.82 8.75 13.61
N LYS A 69 3.66 9.67 14.08
CA LYS A 69 3.74 11.04 13.56
C LYS A 69 4.42 11.02 12.20
N LEU A 70 3.82 11.69 11.21
CA LEU A 70 4.44 11.92 9.92
C LEU A 70 5.65 12.84 10.11
N ILE A 71 6.84 12.36 9.73
CA ILE A 71 8.09 13.12 9.80
C ILE A 71 8.57 13.57 8.43
N ILE A 72 8.33 12.77 7.38
CA ILE A 72 8.67 13.10 5.99
C ILE A 72 7.53 12.62 5.07
N GLY A 73 7.20 13.44 4.07
CA GLY A 73 6.33 13.06 2.96
C GLY A 73 7.04 13.31 1.63
N SER A 74 6.83 12.42 0.67
CA SER A 74 7.34 12.54 -0.70
C SER A 74 6.24 12.20 -1.70
N ALA A 75 6.17 12.95 -2.79
CA ALA A 75 5.30 12.67 -3.93
C ALA A 75 6.04 13.06 -5.23
N VAL A 76 6.15 12.12 -6.16
CA VAL A 76 6.95 12.28 -7.38
C VAL A 76 6.16 11.78 -8.58
N ARG A 77 6.09 12.59 -9.66
CA ARG A 77 5.56 12.14 -10.95
C ARG A 77 6.59 11.28 -11.67
N ILE A 78 6.16 10.18 -12.25
CA ILE A 78 7.02 9.23 -12.93
C ILE A 78 6.44 8.81 -14.29
N LYS A 79 7.28 8.18 -15.10
CA LYS A 79 6.86 7.29 -16.18
C LYS A 79 7.09 5.86 -15.74
N ALA A 80 6.14 4.99 -16.04
CA ALA A 80 6.22 3.56 -15.74
C ALA A 80 5.65 2.76 -16.91
N SER A 81 6.11 1.51 -17.05
CA SER A 81 5.59 0.56 -18.04
C SER A 81 4.34 -0.18 -17.53
N SER A 82 4.19 -0.31 -16.21
CA SER A 82 3.09 -1.03 -15.57
C SER A 82 2.83 -0.49 -14.17
N ALA A 83 1.70 -0.89 -13.58
CA ALA A 83 1.40 -0.59 -12.17
C ALA A 83 2.44 -1.22 -11.24
N LEU A 84 2.88 -2.46 -11.54
CA LEU A 84 3.92 -3.13 -10.77
C LEU A 84 5.27 -2.40 -10.86
N ALA A 85 5.63 -1.85 -12.02
CA ALA A 85 6.80 -1.01 -12.16
C ALA A 85 6.69 0.27 -11.32
N ALA A 86 5.52 0.91 -11.29
CA ALA A 86 5.29 2.09 -10.46
C ALA A 86 5.43 1.77 -8.95
N GLU A 87 4.86 0.65 -8.50
CA GLU A 87 5.03 0.15 -7.11
C GLU A 87 6.50 -0.13 -6.78
N ALA A 88 7.23 -0.79 -7.66
CA ALA A 88 8.66 -1.07 -7.49
C ALA A 88 9.47 0.24 -7.40
N MET A 89 9.15 1.24 -8.23
CA MET A 89 9.77 2.56 -8.15
C MET A 89 9.44 3.29 -6.84
N ALA A 90 8.23 3.10 -6.29
CA ALA A 90 7.84 3.68 -5.01
C ALA A 90 8.68 3.10 -3.85
N VAL A 91 8.85 1.78 -3.80
CA VAL A 91 9.73 1.10 -2.84
C VAL A 91 11.19 1.56 -3.00
N ARG A 92 11.71 1.60 -4.23
CA ARG A 92 13.07 2.08 -4.50
C ARG A 92 13.26 3.53 -4.01
N ASN A 93 12.30 4.40 -4.25
CA ASN A 93 12.34 5.78 -3.78
C ASN A 93 12.32 5.88 -2.26
N ALA A 94 11.52 5.05 -1.57
CA ALA A 94 11.52 4.99 -0.10
C ALA A 94 12.88 4.55 0.48
N LEU A 95 13.55 3.60 -0.17
CA LEU A 95 14.91 3.18 0.21
C LEU A 95 15.95 4.28 0.00
N ILE A 96 15.83 5.06 -1.07
CA ILE A 96 16.70 6.22 -1.29
C ILE A 96 16.47 7.29 -0.23
N ILE A 97 15.20 7.57 0.11
CA ILE A 97 14.85 8.52 1.17
C ILE A 97 15.44 8.06 2.51
N SER A 98 15.28 6.79 2.88
CA SER A 98 15.81 6.29 4.15
C SER A 98 17.33 6.40 4.23
N LYS A 99 18.03 6.08 3.14
CA LYS A 99 19.49 6.22 3.03
C LYS A 99 19.95 7.66 3.13
N ASN A 100 19.36 8.56 2.37
CA ASN A 100 19.72 9.98 2.37
C ASN A 100 19.49 10.63 3.74
N MET A 101 18.49 10.15 4.48
CA MET A 101 18.15 10.61 5.82
C MET A 101 18.84 9.82 6.93
N GLN A 102 19.76 8.91 6.58
CA GLN A 102 20.55 8.11 7.53
C GLN A 102 19.67 7.35 8.55
N MET A 103 18.51 6.87 8.10
CA MET A 103 17.60 6.08 8.95
C MET A 103 18.15 4.67 9.10
N GLU A 104 18.52 4.31 10.33
CA GLU A 104 19.14 3.01 10.60
C GLU A 104 18.15 1.85 10.59
N ARG A 105 16.92 2.05 11.12
CA ARG A 105 15.92 0.99 11.33
C ARG A 105 14.61 1.33 10.63
N VAL A 106 14.34 0.63 9.53
CA VAL A 106 13.24 1.00 8.62
C VAL A 106 12.37 -0.21 8.28
N ILE A 107 11.05 0.00 8.37
CA ILE A 107 10.04 -0.91 7.85
C ILE A 107 9.37 -0.23 6.66
N ILE A 108 9.47 -0.82 5.48
CA ILE A 108 8.75 -0.36 4.28
C ILE A 108 7.45 -1.16 4.15
N GLU A 109 6.33 -0.48 3.99
CA GLU A 109 5.00 -1.04 3.74
C GLU A 109 4.53 -0.65 2.34
N THR A 110 4.28 -1.64 1.49
CA THR A 110 3.65 -1.51 0.15
C THR A 110 2.35 -2.33 0.13
N ASP A 111 1.41 -1.97 -0.74
CA ASP A 111 0.21 -2.78 -1.00
C ASP A 111 0.47 -3.91 -2.01
N SER A 112 1.66 -3.95 -2.64
CA SER A 112 2.03 -4.99 -3.60
C SER A 112 2.60 -6.23 -2.91
N LEU A 113 1.71 -7.21 -2.70
CA LEU A 113 2.10 -8.54 -2.21
C LEU A 113 3.11 -9.22 -3.15
N THR A 114 2.88 -9.12 -4.48
CA THR A 114 3.76 -9.69 -5.50
C THR A 114 5.18 -9.14 -5.36
N LEU A 115 5.34 -7.82 -5.30
CA LEU A 115 6.65 -7.19 -5.13
C LEU A 115 7.31 -7.65 -3.83
N THR A 116 6.54 -7.74 -2.75
CA THR A 116 7.07 -8.16 -1.45
C THR A 116 7.56 -9.60 -1.44
N GLN A 117 6.82 -10.51 -2.06
CA GLN A 117 7.25 -11.90 -2.19
C GLN A 117 8.49 -12.03 -3.06
N THR A 118 8.55 -11.32 -4.20
CA THR A 118 9.69 -11.35 -5.11
C THR A 118 10.97 -10.82 -4.48
N VAL A 119 10.92 -9.70 -3.75
CA VAL A 119 12.10 -9.17 -3.06
C VAL A 119 12.57 -10.13 -1.97
N LYS A 120 11.64 -10.70 -1.17
CA LYS A 120 11.99 -11.65 -0.10
C LYS A 120 12.63 -12.94 -0.62
N SER A 121 12.15 -13.45 -1.76
CA SER A 121 12.69 -14.68 -2.36
C SER A 121 13.93 -14.43 -3.23
N LYS A 122 14.39 -13.18 -3.36
CA LYS A 122 15.39 -12.75 -4.38
C LYS A 122 15.00 -13.25 -5.78
N GLY A 123 13.70 -13.23 -6.08
CA GLY A 123 13.14 -13.67 -7.35
C GLY A 123 13.40 -12.69 -8.50
N ASN A 124 12.89 -13.03 -9.67
CA ASN A 124 13.05 -12.24 -10.90
C ASN A 124 11.69 -12.00 -11.55
N ILE A 125 11.45 -10.77 -11.97
CA ILE A 125 10.34 -10.38 -12.84
C ILE A 125 10.92 -9.53 -13.95
N GLY A 126 10.93 -10.05 -15.18
CA GLY A 126 11.66 -9.45 -16.30
C GLY A 126 11.32 -7.98 -16.56
N GLU A 127 10.04 -7.58 -16.44
CA GLU A 127 9.62 -6.19 -16.68
C GLU A 127 10.17 -5.17 -15.67
N ILE A 128 10.49 -5.59 -14.44
CA ILE A 128 10.97 -4.72 -13.37
C ILE A 128 12.35 -5.12 -12.85
N GLN A 129 13.04 -6.04 -13.54
CA GLN A 129 14.29 -6.62 -13.06
C GLN A 129 15.38 -5.59 -12.72
N PRO A 130 15.59 -4.51 -13.50
CA PRO A 130 16.55 -3.47 -13.13
C PRO A 130 16.18 -2.77 -11.81
N ILE A 131 14.88 -2.57 -11.57
CA ILE A 131 14.39 -1.93 -10.34
C ILE A 131 14.56 -2.88 -9.14
N LEU A 132 14.32 -4.19 -9.32
CA LEU A 132 14.54 -5.19 -8.30
C LEU A 132 16.03 -5.29 -7.90
N GLN A 133 16.94 -5.21 -8.87
CA GLN A 133 18.39 -5.18 -8.60
C GLN A 133 18.77 -3.98 -7.73
N ASP A 134 18.26 -2.80 -8.07
CA ASP A 134 18.48 -1.60 -7.26
C ASP A 134 17.90 -1.72 -5.84
N ILE A 135 16.69 -2.26 -5.70
CA ILE A 135 16.07 -2.51 -4.39
C ILE A 135 16.96 -3.43 -3.55
N ASN A 136 17.41 -4.55 -4.13
CA ASN A 136 18.26 -5.51 -3.42
C ASN A 136 19.58 -4.88 -2.99
N LEU A 137 20.23 -4.10 -3.86
CA LEU A 137 21.48 -3.40 -3.52
C LEU A 137 21.30 -2.37 -2.39
N LEU A 138 20.20 -1.63 -2.39
CA LEU A 138 19.88 -0.67 -1.33
C LEU A 138 19.59 -1.35 0.01
N MET A 139 18.96 -2.52 -0.04
CA MET A 139 18.64 -3.35 1.14
C MET A 139 19.89 -3.99 1.74
N GLU A 140 20.79 -4.56 0.92
CA GLU A 140 22.00 -5.26 1.38
C GLU A 140 22.97 -4.34 2.14
N ASN A 141 22.95 -3.04 1.86
CA ASN A 141 23.75 -2.06 2.57
C ASN A 141 23.14 -1.62 3.93
N SER A 142 22.12 -2.32 4.45
CA SER A 142 21.40 -1.93 5.68
C SER A 142 21.05 -3.16 6.55
N ASP A 143 21.74 -3.32 7.68
CA ASP A 143 21.50 -4.48 8.57
C ASP A 143 20.11 -4.49 9.25
N ASN A 144 19.36 -3.38 9.20
CA ASN A 144 18.07 -3.22 9.88
C ASN A 144 16.94 -2.67 8.98
N CYS A 145 16.95 -3.00 7.69
CA CYS A 145 15.86 -2.66 6.77
C CYS A 145 15.01 -3.89 6.42
N GLY A 146 13.68 -3.77 6.58
CA GLY A 146 12.73 -4.84 6.26
C GLY A 146 11.56 -4.35 5.43
N MET A 147 11.00 -5.24 4.60
CA MET A 147 9.81 -4.96 3.78
C MET A 147 8.65 -5.87 4.16
N THR A 148 7.46 -5.28 4.31
CA THR A 148 6.22 -6.00 4.59
C THR A 148 5.10 -5.47 3.69
N TRP A 149 4.05 -6.26 3.54
CA TRP A 149 2.85 -5.88 2.79
C TRP A 149 1.74 -5.43 3.75
N ASP A 150 0.89 -4.48 3.34
CA ASP A 150 -0.34 -4.13 4.08
C ASP A 150 -1.39 -5.24 3.85
N LEU A 151 -1.74 -5.94 4.93
CA LEU A 151 -2.62 -7.12 4.87
C LEU A 151 -4.10 -6.77 4.62
N ASP A 152 -4.56 -5.54 4.88
CA ASP A 152 -6.01 -5.32 5.07
C ASP A 152 -6.57 -3.99 4.56
N GLY A 153 -5.83 -3.30 3.68
CA GLY A 153 -6.22 -2.00 3.12
C GLY A 153 -6.56 -0.97 4.21
N VAL A 154 -5.91 -1.11 5.37
CA VAL A 154 -6.23 -0.33 6.58
C VAL A 154 -5.99 1.15 6.34
N TRP A 155 -5.02 1.43 5.48
CA TRP A 155 -4.67 2.77 5.05
C TRP A 155 -5.75 3.43 4.19
N ASN A 156 -6.43 2.68 3.31
CA ASN A 156 -7.49 3.22 2.44
C ASN A 156 -8.71 3.72 3.22
N ARG A 157 -8.98 3.16 4.42
CA ARG A 157 -10.08 3.61 5.30
C ARG A 157 -9.81 4.97 5.96
N GLN A 158 -8.56 5.43 6.06
CA GLN A 158 -8.23 6.75 6.61
C GLN A 158 -8.21 7.87 5.55
N ARG A 159 -8.28 7.54 4.25
CA ARG A 159 -8.41 8.54 3.17
C ARG A 159 -9.77 9.24 3.17
N GLN A 160 -10.84 8.59 3.63
CA GLN A 160 -12.20 9.15 3.63
C GLN A 160 -12.51 10.08 4.82
N LEU A 161 -11.53 10.37 5.67
CA LEU A 161 -11.69 11.25 6.84
C LEU A 161 -10.83 12.52 6.76
N ARG A 162 -10.39 12.91 5.56
CA ARG A 162 -9.69 14.17 5.30
C ARG A 162 -10.34 14.93 4.15
#